data_AF-A0A1Q3V252-F1
#
_entry.id   AF-A0A1Q3V252-F1
#
_cell.length_a   1.000
_cell.length_b   1.000
_cell.length_c   1.000
_cell.angle_alpha   90.00
_cell.angle_beta   90.00
_cell.angle_gamma   90.00
#
_symmetry.space_group_name_H-M   'P 1'
#
loop_
_entity.id
_entity.type
_entity.pdbx_description
1 polymer ?
#
loop_
_entity_poly.entity_id
_entity_poly.type
_entity_poly.pdbx_seq_one_letter_code
_entity_poly.pdbx_strand_id
1 'polypeptide(L)'
;MTRSSTTGPRPIDVLCAKMAAANAPQLPFPQAAAEGALGLLMINSPAIAWPSATVAAYGSKPLVALVGADLGFGSEDVGPDEWTCARRLRYWKPNAVIIHGAAGEIAHYRLGVALALTVGRLAFIECSSRRVEEWRRFLGCPHTVAILPEGGVHPVAPAVRH
;
A
#
# COMPACT_ATOMS: atom_id res chain seq x y z
N MET A 1 12.49 -13.50 -35.06
CA MET A 1 11.89 -12.41 -34.26
C MET A 1 12.56 -12.38 -32.90
N THR A 2 13.63 -11.61 -32.77
CA THR A 2 14.35 -11.38 -31.52
C THR A 2 13.54 -10.39 -30.67
N ARG A 3 13.02 -10.84 -29.52
CA ARG A 3 12.46 -9.91 -28.53
C ARG A 3 13.60 -9.05 -28.04
N SER A 4 13.56 -7.76 -28.35
CA SER A 4 14.46 -6.77 -27.81
C SER A 4 14.35 -6.81 -26.29
N SER A 5 15.36 -7.37 -25.63
CA SER A 5 15.49 -7.34 -24.17
C SER A 5 15.78 -5.89 -23.80
N THR A 6 14.83 -5.20 -23.19
CA THR A 6 15.09 -3.92 -22.54
C THR A 6 16.15 -4.13 -21.47
N THR A 7 17.38 -3.75 -21.77
CA THR A 7 18.60 -3.96 -20.97
C THR A 7 18.71 -3.04 -19.75
N GLY A 8 17.62 -2.34 -19.40
CA GLY A 8 17.55 -1.47 -18.22
C GLY A 8 16.93 -2.18 -17.02
N PRO A 9 17.24 -1.75 -15.79
CA PRO A 9 16.57 -2.24 -14.59
C PRO A 9 15.06 -2.00 -14.70
N ARG A 10 14.24 -2.95 -14.22
CA ARG A 10 12.79 -2.78 -14.27
C ARG A 10 12.39 -1.63 -13.34
N PRO A 11 11.29 -0.90 -13.62
CA PRO A 11 10.83 0.19 -12.75
C PRO A 11 10.68 -0.23 -11.28
N ILE A 12 10.27 -1.48 -11.02
CA ILE A 12 10.14 -2.01 -9.65
C ILE A 12 11.49 -2.20 -8.95
N ASP A 13 12.56 -2.54 -9.68
CA ASP A 13 13.91 -2.70 -9.13
C ASP A 13 14.48 -1.33 -8.72
N VAL A 14 14.22 -0.30 -9.54
CA VAL A 14 14.57 1.10 -9.23
C VAL A 14 13.83 1.59 -7.99
N LEU A 15 12.55 1.25 -7.85
CA LEU A 15 11.76 1.59 -6.65
C LEU A 15 12.33 0.91 -5.40
N CYS A 16 12.66 -0.38 -5.47
CA CYS A 16 13.28 -1.11 -4.36
C CYS A 16 14.57 -0.43 -3.90
N ALA A 17 15.46 -0.08 -4.83
CA ALA A 17 16.71 0.60 -4.52
C ALA A 17 16.48 1.95 -3.83
N LYS A 18 15.52 2.76 -4.31
CA LYS A 18 15.17 4.04 -3.69
C LYS A 18 14.61 3.87 -2.27
N MET A 19 13.70 2.92 -2.07
CA MET A 19 13.10 2.67 -0.76
C MET A 19 14.11 2.10 0.24
N ALA A 20 15.04 1.25 -0.22
CA ALA A 20 16.14 0.77 0.60
C ALA A 20 17.07 1.91 1.03
N ALA A 21 17.44 2.80 0.10
CA ALA A 21 18.26 3.98 0.41
C ALA A 21 17.58 4.93 1.40
N ALA A 22 16.25 5.02 1.37
CA ALA A 22 15.46 5.84 2.28
C ALA A 22 15.11 5.15 3.61
N ASN A 23 15.55 3.90 3.84
CA ASN A 23 15.10 3.06 4.96
C ASN A 23 13.56 3.01 5.11
N ALA A 24 12.85 3.02 3.97
CA ALA A 24 11.40 3.07 3.96
C ALA A 24 10.80 1.76 4.50
N PRO A 25 9.93 1.79 5.51
CA PRO A 25 9.41 0.58 6.13
C PRO A 25 8.54 -0.24 5.16
N GLN A 26 7.98 0.39 4.12
CA GLN A 26 7.17 -0.25 3.09
C GLN A 26 7.97 -1.13 2.12
N LEU A 27 9.31 -1.10 2.17
CA LEU A 27 10.23 -1.85 1.28
C LEU A 27 9.87 -3.33 1.03
N PRO A 28 9.33 -4.10 2.01
CA PRO A 28 8.95 -5.49 1.76
C PRO A 28 7.94 -5.69 0.61
N PHE A 29 7.05 -4.73 0.34
CA PHE A 29 6.10 -4.85 -0.78
C PHE A 29 6.77 -4.75 -2.15
N PRO A 30 7.55 -3.70 -2.46
CA PRO A 30 8.31 -3.64 -3.70
C PRO A 30 9.23 -4.84 -3.89
N GLN A 31 9.88 -5.34 -2.83
CA GLN A 31 10.75 -6.52 -2.91
C GLN A 31 9.96 -7.76 -3.36
N ALA A 32 8.84 -8.06 -2.70
CA ALA A 32 7.96 -9.16 -3.09
C ALA A 32 7.42 -9.01 -4.53
N ALA A 33 7.15 -7.77 -4.96
CA ALA A 33 6.73 -7.48 -6.32
C ALA A 33 7.87 -7.66 -7.35
N ALA A 34 9.09 -7.26 -7.03
CA ALA A 34 10.27 -7.45 -7.87
C ALA A 34 10.60 -8.94 -8.05
N GLU A 35 10.43 -9.74 -7.00
CA GLU A 35 10.54 -11.20 -7.03
C GLU A 35 9.37 -11.88 -7.77
N GLY A 36 8.31 -11.13 -8.08
CA GLY A 36 7.17 -11.60 -8.86
C GLY A 36 6.12 -12.38 -8.07
N ALA A 37 6.24 -12.41 -6.73
CA ALA A 37 5.32 -13.09 -5.82
C ALA A 37 3.93 -12.45 -5.78
N LEU A 38 3.85 -11.13 -5.93
CA LEU A 38 2.62 -10.36 -5.98
C LEU A 38 2.69 -9.23 -7.02
N GLY A 39 1.54 -8.70 -7.41
CA GLY A 39 1.44 -7.38 -8.02
C GLY A 39 1.30 -6.31 -6.96
N LEU A 40 1.82 -5.11 -7.23
CA LEU A 40 1.79 -3.98 -6.31
C LEU A 40 1.24 -2.75 -7.02
N LEU A 41 0.18 -2.17 -6.46
CA LEU A 41 -0.29 -0.83 -6.81
C LEU A 41 0.05 0.11 -5.68
N MET A 42 0.80 1.16 -5.98
CA MET A 42 1.01 2.27 -5.04
C MET A 42 0.07 3.42 -5.43
N ILE A 43 -0.86 3.73 -4.54
CA ILE A 43 -1.83 4.82 -4.70
C ILE A 43 -1.48 5.87 -3.65
N ASN A 44 -0.61 6.81 -4.02
CA ASN A 44 0.00 7.75 -3.10
C ASN A 44 -0.67 9.15 -3.07
N SER A 45 -1.85 9.28 -3.69
CA SER A 45 -2.60 10.54 -3.73
C SER A 45 -4.11 10.27 -3.87
N PRO A 46 -4.97 11.02 -3.17
CA PRO A 46 -6.43 10.87 -3.26
C PRO A 46 -6.99 11.14 -4.66
N ALA A 47 -6.27 11.91 -5.47
CA ALA A 47 -6.64 12.25 -6.85
C ALA A 47 -6.38 11.10 -7.85
N ILE A 48 -5.65 10.05 -7.46
CA ILE A 48 -5.32 8.95 -8.37
C ILE A 48 -6.58 8.16 -8.70
N ALA A 49 -6.94 8.19 -9.99
CA ALA A 49 -7.99 7.36 -10.54
C ALA A 49 -7.60 5.87 -10.54
N TRP A 50 -8.60 5.00 -10.64
CA TRP A 50 -8.39 3.56 -10.65
C TRP A 50 -7.54 3.09 -11.84
N PRO A 51 -6.36 2.47 -11.63
CA PRO A 51 -5.45 2.10 -12.71
C PRO A 51 -5.87 0.78 -13.39
N SER A 52 -7.02 0.79 -14.06
CA SER A 52 -7.68 -0.42 -14.62
C SER A 52 -6.78 -1.26 -15.54
N ALA A 53 -5.93 -0.62 -16.35
CA ALA A 53 -5.02 -1.33 -17.26
C ALA A 53 -3.91 -2.07 -16.49
N THR A 54 -3.29 -1.41 -15.51
CA THR A 54 -2.27 -2.02 -14.64
C THR A 54 -2.85 -3.18 -13.84
N VAL A 55 -4.07 -2.99 -13.33
CA VAL A 55 -4.87 -4.01 -12.67
C VAL A 55 -5.06 -5.23 -13.55
N ALA A 56 -5.52 -5.04 -14.78
CA ALA A 56 -5.75 -6.14 -15.71
C ALA A 56 -4.45 -6.88 -16.06
N ALA A 57 -3.32 -6.17 -16.14
CA ALA A 57 -2.02 -6.75 -16.45
C ALA A 57 -1.50 -7.74 -15.37
N TYR A 58 -1.93 -7.61 -14.12
CA TYR A 58 -1.57 -8.56 -13.06
C TYR A 58 -2.33 -9.89 -13.13
N GLY A 59 -3.46 -9.95 -13.86
CA GLY A 59 -4.21 -11.18 -14.08
C GLY A 59 -4.68 -11.84 -12.79
N SER A 60 -4.29 -13.10 -12.57
CA SER A 60 -4.65 -13.90 -11.40
C SER A 60 -3.66 -13.80 -10.23
N LYS A 61 -2.59 -13.00 -10.35
CA LYS A 61 -1.61 -12.86 -9.28
C LYS A 61 -2.23 -12.21 -8.03
N PRO A 62 -1.79 -12.60 -6.82
CA PRO A 62 -2.09 -11.83 -5.62
C PRO A 62 -1.69 -10.38 -5.84
N LEU A 63 -2.58 -9.46 -5.49
CA LEU A 63 -2.42 -8.04 -5.76
C LEU A 63 -2.62 -7.27 -4.48
N VAL A 64 -1.62 -6.47 -4.13
CA VAL A 64 -1.64 -5.54 -3.00
C VAL A 64 -1.83 -4.14 -3.56
N ALA A 65 -2.89 -3.47 -3.12
CA ALA A 65 -3.03 -2.03 -3.27
C ALA A 65 -2.57 -1.34 -1.99
N LEU A 66 -1.43 -0.66 -2.02
CA LEU A 66 -0.92 0.19 -0.94
C LEU A 66 -1.44 1.61 -1.16
N VAL A 67 -2.36 2.04 -0.30
CA VAL A 67 -3.08 3.31 -0.40
C VAL A 67 -2.62 4.21 0.73
N GLY A 68 -2.05 5.37 0.43
CA GLY A 68 -1.62 6.31 1.47
C GLY A 68 -1.12 7.61 0.91
N ALA A 69 -1.70 8.73 1.36
CA ALA A 69 -1.26 10.06 0.98
C ALA A 69 -0.39 10.57 2.12
N ASP A 70 0.94 10.59 1.92
CA ASP A 70 1.85 11.24 2.86
C ASP A 70 1.69 12.76 2.70
N LEU A 71 0.63 13.30 3.32
CA LEU A 71 0.29 14.72 3.30
C LEU A 71 1.14 15.54 4.29
N GLY A 72 2.19 14.93 4.84
CA GLY A 72 3.04 15.55 5.83
C GLY A 72 2.42 15.65 7.23
N PHE A 73 3.25 16.12 8.15
CA PHE A 73 2.95 16.17 9.57
C PHE A 73 1.73 17.04 9.92
N GLY A 74 0.88 16.52 10.82
CA GLY A 74 -0.30 17.24 11.34
C GLY A 74 -1.51 17.24 10.41
N SER A 75 -1.39 16.68 9.21
CA SER A 75 -2.51 16.45 8.31
C SER A 75 -3.38 15.30 8.82
N GLU A 76 -4.70 15.47 8.77
CA GLU A 76 -5.61 14.35 9.04
C GLU A 76 -5.47 13.28 7.96
N ASP A 77 -5.57 12.02 8.38
CA ASP A 77 -5.67 10.90 7.44
C ASP A 77 -6.92 11.05 6.56
N VAL A 78 -6.73 10.79 5.27
CA VAL A 78 -7.77 10.89 4.25
C VAL A 78 -8.73 9.71 4.35
N GLY A 79 -10.02 10.01 4.54
CA GLY A 79 -11.11 9.04 4.62
C GLY A 79 -11.43 8.40 3.26
N PRO A 80 -12.11 7.24 3.24
CA PRO A 80 -12.36 6.50 1.99
C PRO A 80 -13.15 7.29 0.95
N ASP A 81 -14.10 8.13 1.34
CA ASP A 81 -14.91 8.96 0.44
C ASP A 81 -14.10 10.06 -0.28
N GLU A 82 -12.95 10.43 0.27
CA GLU A 82 -12.06 11.44 -0.28
C GLU A 82 -11.11 10.87 -1.36
N TRP A 83 -11.03 9.54 -1.50
CA TRP A 83 -10.21 8.89 -2.54
C TRP A 83 -11.03 8.62 -3.81
N THR A 84 -10.55 9.15 -4.94
CA THR A 84 -11.15 8.92 -6.27
C THR A 84 -11.27 7.43 -6.61
N CYS A 85 -10.32 6.62 -6.14
CA CYS A 85 -10.26 5.18 -6.39
C CYS A 85 -11.06 4.33 -5.39
N ALA A 86 -11.56 4.88 -4.27
CA ALA A 86 -12.09 4.08 -3.17
C ALA A 86 -13.26 3.17 -3.56
N ARG A 87 -14.22 3.67 -4.34
CA ARG A 87 -15.34 2.83 -4.79
C ARG A 87 -14.85 1.58 -5.53
N ARG A 88 -13.78 1.70 -6.32
CA ARG A 88 -13.17 0.55 -7.00
C ARG A 88 -12.43 -0.35 -6.03
N LEU A 89 -11.70 0.20 -5.06
CA LEU A 89 -11.07 -0.59 -3.97
C LEU A 89 -12.08 -1.48 -3.22
N ARG A 90 -13.28 -0.95 -2.93
CA ARG A 90 -14.35 -1.69 -2.25
C ARG A 90 -14.86 -2.91 -3.03
N TYR A 91 -15.19 -2.71 -4.31
CA TYR A 91 -15.87 -3.73 -5.12
C TYR A 91 -14.93 -4.64 -5.90
N TRP A 92 -13.66 -4.26 -6.00
CA TRP A 92 -12.71 -5.10 -6.69
C TRP A 92 -12.37 -6.35 -5.86
N LYS A 93 -11.88 -7.37 -6.57
CA LYS A 93 -11.34 -8.61 -6.01
C LYS A 93 -9.80 -8.58 -5.99
N PRO A 94 -9.11 -7.62 -5.36
CA PRO A 94 -7.72 -7.89 -5.01
C PRO A 94 -7.70 -8.97 -3.92
N ASN A 95 -6.63 -9.76 -3.90
CA ASN A 95 -6.37 -10.64 -2.77
C ASN A 95 -6.06 -9.80 -1.51
N ALA A 96 -5.50 -8.59 -1.60
CA ALA A 96 -5.39 -7.73 -0.41
C ALA A 96 -5.43 -6.23 -0.74
N VAL A 97 -6.06 -5.45 0.14
CA VAL A 97 -5.98 -3.98 0.18
C VAL A 97 -5.27 -3.58 1.45
N ILE A 98 -4.27 -2.71 1.33
CA ILE A 98 -3.48 -2.21 2.44
C ILE A 98 -3.64 -0.69 2.48
N ILE A 99 -4.31 -0.23 3.52
CA ILE A 99 -4.51 1.18 3.79
C ILE A 99 -3.40 1.61 4.74
N HIS A 100 -2.60 2.56 4.29
CA HIS A 100 -1.45 3.10 4.97
C HIS A 100 -1.63 4.61 5.20
N GLY A 101 -1.56 4.99 6.45
CA GLY A 101 -1.72 6.34 6.96
C GLY A 101 -1.15 6.45 8.38
N ALA A 102 -0.19 5.62 8.77
CA ALA A 102 0.58 5.78 10.00
C ALA A 102 1.98 5.17 9.82
N ALA A 103 2.94 5.61 10.64
CA ALA A 103 4.35 5.18 10.57
C ALA A 103 4.56 3.73 11.01
N GLY A 104 4.21 2.80 10.14
CA GLY A 104 4.42 1.39 10.35
C GLY A 104 5.88 0.98 10.45
N GLU A 105 6.12 -0.09 11.20
CA GLU A 105 7.40 -0.76 11.23
C GLU A 105 7.52 -1.75 10.07
N ILE A 106 8.75 -2.02 9.63
CA ILE A 106 9.02 -3.01 8.58
C ILE A 106 8.37 -4.38 8.84
N ALA A 107 8.21 -4.77 10.12
CA ALA A 107 7.54 -5.99 10.53
C ALA A 107 6.06 -6.03 10.09
N HIS A 108 5.37 -4.90 10.11
CA HIS A 108 3.98 -4.76 9.67
C HIS A 108 3.86 -5.07 8.17
N TYR A 109 4.79 -4.57 7.36
CA TYR A 109 4.81 -4.78 5.92
C TYR A 109 5.16 -6.22 5.57
N ARG A 110 6.09 -6.84 6.31
CA ARG A 110 6.37 -8.28 6.17
C ARG A 110 5.14 -9.14 6.47
N LEU A 111 4.43 -8.82 7.55
CA LEU A 111 3.16 -9.48 7.88
C LEU A 111 2.12 -9.26 6.76
N GLY A 112 2.00 -8.04 6.25
CA GLY A 112 1.09 -7.72 5.15
C GLY A 112 1.39 -8.51 3.87
N VAL A 113 2.66 -8.73 3.52
CA VAL A 113 3.07 -9.63 2.42
C VAL A 113 2.59 -11.05 2.69
N ALA A 114 2.90 -11.60 3.87
CA ALA A 114 2.50 -12.97 4.22
C ALA A 114 0.98 -13.17 4.17
N LEU A 115 0.21 -12.22 4.71
CA LEU A 115 -1.25 -12.27 4.70
C LEU A 115 -1.83 -12.13 3.29
N ALA A 116 -1.27 -11.24 2.45
CA ALA A 116 -1.72 -11.07 1.07
C ALA A 116 -1.55 -12.34 0.22
N LEU A 117 -0.54 -13.15 0.53
CA LEU A 117 -0.27 -14.42 -0.15
C LEU A 117 -1.12 -15.59 0.36
N THR A 118 -1.72 -15.49 1.56
CA THR A 118 -2.34 -16.64 2.24
C THR A 118 -3.84 -16.51 2.49
N VAL A 119 -4.33 -15.31 2.82
CA VAL A 119 -5.69 -15.11 3.36
C VAL A 119 -6.72 -14.78 2.26
N GLY A 120 -6.27 -14.46 1.04
CA GLY A 120 -7.16 -13.85 0.05
C GLY A 120 -7.71 -12.53 0.59
N ARG A 121 -8.90 -12.10 0.14
CA ARG A 121 -9.46 -10.73 0.33
C ARG A 121 -9.34 -10.21 1.78
N LEU A 122 -8.32 -9.38 2.00
CA LEU A 122 -7.94 -8.80 3.28
C LEU A 122 -7.97 -7.27 3.22
N ALA A 123 -8.36 -6.63 4.31
CA ALA A 123 -8.01 -5.24 4.61
C ALA A 123 -6.90 -5.21 5.68
N PHE A 124 -5.75 -4.63 5.38
CA PHE A 124 -4.71 -4.30 6.36
C PHE A 124 -4.71 -2.80 6.55
N ILE A 125 -5.08 -2.30 7.72
CA ILE A 125 -5.33 -0.87 7.93
C ILE A 125 -4.39 -0.35 9.02
N GLU A 126 -3.55 0.59 8.64
CA GLU A 126 -2.59 1.27 9.50
C GLU A 126 -2.85 2.77 9.38
N CYS A 127 -3.67 3.35 10.26
CA CYS A 127 -3.95 4.79 10.31
C CYS A 127 -4.51 5.18 11.67
N SER A 128 -4.88 6.45 11.87
CA SER A 128 -5.52 6.92 13.09
C SER A 128 -6.79 6.12 13.44
N SER A 129 -7.02 5.89 14.74
CA SER A 129 -8.09 5.02 15.24
C SER A 129 -9.49 5.38 14.71
N ARG A 130 -9.77 6.67 14.46
CA ARG A 130 -11.02 7.12 13.81
C ARG A 130 -11.15 6.59 12.39
N ARG A 131 -10.10 6.72 11.57
CA ARG A 131 -10.11 6.31 10.16
C ARG A 131 -10.04 4.80 9.98
N VAL A 132 -9.48 4.06 10.94
CA VAL A 132 -9.46 2.60 10.89
C VAL A 132 -10.87 2.02 10.75
N GLU A 133 -11.80 2.47 11.58
CA GLU A 133 -13.17 1.97 11.56
C GLU A 133 -13.94 2.40 10.31
N GLU A 134 -13.68 3.60 9.79
CA GLU A 134 -14.26 4.06 8.52
C GLU A 134 -13.81 3.19 7.34
N TRP A 135 -12.50 2.94 7.22
CA TRP A 135 -11.94 2.09 6.18
C TRP A 135 -12.40 0.64 6.30
N ARG A 136 -12.46 0.10 7.52
CA ARG A 136 -12.97 -1.25 7.80
C ARG A 136 -14.41 -1.41 7.31
N ARG A 137 -15.31 -0.49 7.68
CA ARG A 137 -16.71 -0.51 7.24
C ARG A 137 -16.84 -0.33 5.74
N PHE A 138 -16.04 0.57 5.17
CA PHE A 138 -16.09 0.88 3.75
C PHE A 138 -15.66 -0.31 2.89
N LEU A 139 -14.53 -0.96 3.21
CA LEU A 139 -13.99 -2.06 2.42
C LEU A 139 -14.82 -3.34 2.57
N GLY A 140 -15.34 -3.60 3.77
CA GLY A 140 -16.17 -4.79 4.04
C GLY A 140 -15.46 -6.09 3.66
N CYS A 141 -14.16 -6.18 3.97
CA CYS A 141 -13.37 -7.40 3.76
C CYS A 141 -13.74 -8.45 4.81
N PRO A 142 -13.83 -9.75 4.44
CA PRO A 142 -14.10 -10.83 5.40
C PRO A 142 -13.00 -10.96 6.47
N HIS A 143 -11.77 -10.60 6.11
CA HIS A 143 -10.64 -10.52 7.01
C HIS A 143 -10.15 -9.08 7.09
N THR A 144 -9.95 -8.58 8.31
CA THR A 144 -9.38 -7.25 8.57
C THR A 144 -8.33 -7.37 9.66
N VAL A 145 -7.15 -6.83 9.40
CA VAL A 145 -6.09 -6.61 10.39
C VAL A 145 -5.91 -5.11 10.51
N ALA A 146 -5.96 -4.59 11.73
CA ALA A 146 -5.75 -3.18 12.01
C ALA A 146 -4.55 -3.01 12.92
N ILE A 147 -3.69 -2.05 12.58
CA ILE A 147 -2.60 -1.58 13.44
C ILE A 147 -3.03 -0.25 13.99
N LEU A 148 -3.30 -0.24 15.29
CA LEU A 148 -3.66 0.96 16.02
C LEU A 148 -2.37 1.51 16.65
N PRO A 149 -2.06 2.81 16.49
CA PRO A 149 -1.04 3.41 17.34
C PRO A 149 -1.50 3.27 18.81
N GLU A 150 -0.56 3.06 19.75
CA GLU A 150 -0.85 2.95 21.19
C GLU A 150 -1.39 4.27 21.83
N GLY A 151 -1.98 5.17 21.04
CA GLY A 151 -2.45 6.50 21.41
C GLY A 151 -1.73 7.65 20.70
N GLY A 152 -0.82 7.37 19.76
CA GLY A 152 0.06 8.36 19.13
C GLY A 152 -0.44 8.96 17.81
N VAL A 153 -0.35 10.29 17.72
CA VAL A 153 -0.32 11.06 16.47
C VAL A 153 0.91 10.64 15.64
N HIS A 154 0.84 10.72 14.31
CA HIS A 154 1.95 10.48 13.36
C HIS A 154 3.33 10.91 13.90
N PRO A 155 4.35 10.03 13.97
CA PRO A 155 5.67 10.41 14.47
C PRO A 155 6.41 11.36 13.51
N VAL A 156 7.05 12.37 14.10
CA VAL A 156 7.92 13.37 13.45
C VAL A 156 9.31 12.77 13.24
N ALA A 157 9.88 12.86 12.04
CA ALA A 157 11.33 12.82 11.87
C ALA A 157 11.91 14.20 12.25
N PRO A 158 12.95 14.29 13.11
CA PRO A 158 13.53 15.58 13.47
C PRO A 158 14.04 16.30 12.22
N ALA A 159 13.57 17.53 12.00
CA ALA A 159 13.99 18.34 10.87
C ALA A 159 15.50 18.58 10.89
N VAL A 160 16.20 18.14 9.83
CA VAL A 160 17.55 18.60 9.54
C VAL A 160 17.43 20.09 9.17
N ARG A 161 17.89 20.97 10.07
CA ARG A 161 18.03 22.39 9.77
C ARG A 161 19.22 22.55 8.82
N HIS A 162 18.98 23.07 7.62
CA HIS A 162 20.01 23.66 6.76
C HIS A 162 20.05 25.17 6.98
#